data_AF-A0A496Q7H0-F1
#
_entry.id   AF-A0A496Q7H0-F1
#
_cell.length_a   1.000
_cell.length_b   1.000
_cell.length_c   1.000
_cell.angle_alpha   90.00
_cell.angle_beta   90.00
_cell.angle_gamma   90.00
#
_symmetry.space_group_name_H-M   'P 1'
#
loop_
_entity.id
_entity.type
_entity.pdbx_description
1 polymer ?
#
loop_
_entity_poly.entity_id
_entity_poly.type
_entity_poly.pdbx_seq_one_letter_code
_entity_poly.pdbx_strand_id
1 'polypeptide(L)'
;MSVEAKIRSLQRFLRANPALADVPFATIAGRPVTPREALRMLRAGVMVREVMNALAGAGLDPPQVDWELAQAYYESLLRKPGPKPKVYVIPQGEVVGVELSLEEALEHIKRRDRIGASLLQSYLALKREMARRMGR
;
A
#
# COMPACT_ATOMS: atom_id res chain seq x y z
N MET A 1 -2.97 23.05 1.70
CA MET A 1 -3.59 22.60 0.43
C MET A 1 -5.07 22.37 0.68
N SER A 2 -5.97 22.85 -0.18
CA SER A 2 -7.41 22.65 -0.01
C SER A 2 -7.83 21.20 -0.28
N VAL A 3 -9.00 20.80 0.25
CA VAL A 3 -9.60 19.47 0.00
C VAL A 3 -9.82 19.26 -1.50
N GLU A 4 -10.36 20.24 -2.22
CA GLU A 4 -10.57 20.16 -3.67
C GLU A 4 -9.26 19.96 -4.45
N ALA A 5 -8.20 20.68 -4.07
CA ALA A 5 -6.89 20.51 -4.71
C ALA A 5 -6.35 19.09 -4.49
N LYS A 6 -6.55 18.53 -3.29
CA LYS A 6 -6.16 17.14 -2.99
C LYS A 6 -7.01 16.13 -3.77
N ILE A 7 -8.32 16.36 -3.89
CA ILE A 7 -9.22 15.55 -4.73
C ILE A 7 -8.73 15.53 -6.18
N ARG A 8 -8.37 16.69 -6.75
CA ARG A 8 -7.86 16.78 -8.13
C ARG A 8 -6.52 16.06 -8.31
N SER A 9 -5.60 16.22 -7.37
CA SER A 9 -4.31 15.51 -7.36
C SER A 9 -4.52 13.99 -7.29
N LEU A 10 -5.36 13.52 -6.37
CA LEU A 10 -5.63 12.09 -6.21
C LEU A 10 -6.34 11.48 -7.43
N GLN A 11 -7.26 12.21 -8.07
CA GLN A 11 -7.86 11.80 -9.34
C GLN A 11 -6.81 11.67 -10.46
N ARG A 12 -5.88 12.63 -10.56
CA ARG A 12 -4.78 12.57 -11.53
C ARG A 12 -3.91 11.34 -11.28
N PHE A 13 -3.53 11.11 -10.03
CA PHE A 13 -2.76 9.93 -9.63
C PHE A 13 -3.46 8.63 -10.04
N LEU A 14 -4.76 8.49 -9.73
CA LEU A 14 -5.55 7.29 -10.06
C LEU A 14 -5.68 7.04 -11.57
N ARG A 15 -5.84 8.10 -12.37
CA ARG A 15 -5.87 7.99 -13.84
C ARG A 15 -4.52 7.56 -14.41
N ALA A 16 -3.43 8.12 -13.87
CA ALA A 16 -2.08 7.80 -14.34
C ALA A 16 -1.55 6.45 -13.81
N ASN A 17 -2.08 5.94 -12.70
CA ASN A 17 -1.58 4.75 -12.02
C ASN A 17 -2.72 3.79 -11.63
N PRO A 18 -3.48 3.23 -12.60
CA PRO A 18 -4.62 2.37 -12.31
C PRO A 18 -4.25 1.13 -11.47
N ALA A 19 -3.04 0.58 -11.66
CA ALA A 19 -2.53 -0.55 -10.89
C ALA A 19 -2.33 -0.25 -9.39
N LEU A 20 -2.15 1.02 -9.02
CA LEU A 20 -1.93 1.48 -7.65
C LEU A 20 -3.21 1.92 -6.95
N ALA A 21 -4.34 1.93 -7.66
CA ALA A 21 -5.60 2.47 -7.15
C ALA A 21 -6.14 1.72 -5.93
N ASP A 22 -5.88 0.41 -5.87
CA ASP A 22 -6.41 -0.53 -4.87
C ASP A 22 -5.31 -1.06 -3.93
N VAL A 23 -4.15 -0.38 -3.89
CA VAL A 23 -3.06 -0.71 -2.96
C VAL A 23 -3.31 0.01 -1.64
N PRO A 24 -3.43 -0.68 -0.50
CA PRO A 24 -3.52 -0.03 0.79
C PRO A 24 -2.32 0.88 1.04
N PHE A 25 -2.51 2.05 1.65
CA PHE A 25 -1.40 2.98 1.91
C PHE A 25 -1.42 3.59 3.32
N ALA A 26 -2.58 3.60 3.96
CA ALA A 26 -2.78 4.13 5.30
C ALA A 26 -3.86 3.35 6.05
N THR A 27 -3.83 3.42 7.37
CA THR A 27 -4.87 2.91 8.25
C THR A 27 -5.70 4.08 8.77
N ILE A 28 -7.01 4.07 8.54
CA ILE A 28 -7.94 5.11 9.01
C ILE A 28 -9.08 4.41 9.74
N ALA A 29 -9.34 4.81 10.99
CA ALA A 29 -10.34 4.17 11.85
C ALA A 29 -10.16 2.63 11.95
N GLY A 30 -8.91 2.18 12.09
CA GLY A 30 -8.57 0.77 12.25
C GLY A 30 -8.67 -0.08 10.98
N ARG A 31 -8.98 0.50 9.82
CA ARG A 31 -9.03 -0.23 8.54
C ARG A 31 -7.99 0.25 7.54
N PRO A 32 -7.38 -0.66 6.75
CA PRO A 32 -6.61 -0.30 5.57
C PRO A 32 -7.46 0.54 4.60
N VAL A 33 -6.87 1.61 4.07
CA VAL A 33 -7.48 2.50 3.08
C VAL A 33 -6.59 2.56 1.83
N THR A 34 -7.23 2.44 0.68
CA THR A 34 -6.62 2.57 -0.66
C THR A 34 -6.78 3.98 -1.22
N PRO A 35 -5.99 4.39 -2.24
CA PRO A 35 -6.17 5.68 -2.92
C PRO A 35 -7.57 5.89 -3.49
N ARG A 36 -8.20 4.83 -4.02
CA ARG A 36 -9.56 4.89 -4.55
C ARG A 36 -10.57 5.18 -3.43
N GLU A 37 -10.44 4.52 -2.29
CA GLU A 37 -11.30 4.76 -1.14
C GLU A 37 -11.08 6.14 -0.52
N ALA A 38 -9.83 6.59 -0.41
CA ALA A 38 -9.51 7.93 0.05
C ALA A 38 -10.19 9.01 -0.81
N LEU A 39 -10.19 8.85 -2.15
CA LEU A 39 -10.92 9.74 -3.04
C LEU A 39 -12.42 9.73 -2.77
N ARG A 40 -13.00 8.54 -2.58
CA ARG A 40 -14.43 8.39 -2.25
C ARG A 40 -14.77 9.09 -0.93
N MET A 41 -13.93 8.92 0.09
CA MET A 41 -14.10 9.54 1.41
C MET A 41 -14.04 11.07 1.32
N LEU A 42 -13.06 11.63 0.62
CA LEU A 42 -12.95 13.08 0.42
C LEU A 42 -14.16 13.65 -0.33
N ARG A 43 -14.64 12.97 -1.38
CA ARG A 43 -15.83 13.40 -2.14
C ARG A 43 -17.11 13.36 -1.32
N ALA A 44 -17.23 12.37 -0.44
CA ALA A 44 -18.39 12.23 0.44
C ALA A 44 -18.31 13.10 1.70
N GLY A 45 -17.21 13.85 1.91
CA GLY A 45 -17.03 14.67 3.10
C GLY A 45 -16.84 13.86 4.40
N VAL A 46 -16.48 12.58 4.31
CA VAL A 46 -16.30 11.69 5.47
C VAL A 46 -14.83 11.51 5.81
N MET A 47 -14.49 11.56 7.10
CA MET A 47 -13.11 11.36 7.61
C MET A 47 -12.08 12.23 6.87
N VAL A 48 -12.48 13.46 6.51
CA VAL A 48 -11.69 14.34 5.63
C VAL A 48 -10.34 14.65 6.25
N ARG A 49 -10.30 14.94 7.56
CA ARG A 49 -9.07 15.28 8.27
C ARG A 49 -8.11 14.10 8.28
N GLU A 50 -8.60 12.89 8.57
CA GLU A 50 -7.82 11.66 8.62
C GLU A 50 -7.24 11.34 7.25
N VAL A 51 -8.04 11.47 6.19
CA VAL A 51 -7.58 11.22 4.81
C VAL A 51 -6.56 12.28 4.38
N MET A 52 -6.80 13.55 4.69
CA MET A 52 -5.85 14.63 4.39
C MET A 52 -4.52 14.42 5.13
N ASN A 53 -4.57 14.00 6.39
CA ASN A 53 -3.38 13.65 7.17
C ASN A 53 -2.66 12.43 6.58
N ALA A 54 -3.39 11.37 6.20
CA ALA A 54 -2.80 10.21 5.56
C ALA A 54 -2.13 10.55 4.22
N LEU A 55 -2.73 11.44 3.42
CA LEU A 55 -2.18 11.89 2.15
C LEU A 55 -1.03 12.90 2.29
N ALA A 56 -0.94 13.60 3.42
CA ALA A 56 0.20 14.47 3.75
C ALA A 56 1.36 13.66 4.33
N GLY A 57 1.05 12.73 5.25
CA GLY A 57 1.98 11.81 5.90
C GLY A 57 2.41 10.62 5.03
N ALA A 58 1.81 10.45 3.84
CA ALA A 58 2.30 9.51 2.84
C ALA A 58 3.79 9.74 2.52
N GLY A 59 4.33 10.94 2.80
CA GLY A 59 5.72 11.29 2.50
C GLY A 59 6.76 11.16 3.62
N LEU A 60 6.44 11.17 4.92
CA LEU A 60 7.49 11.31 5.96
C LEU A 60 7.08 10.70 7.32
N ASP A 61 7.80 9.63 7.66
CA ASP A 61 8.40 9.30 8.97
C ASP A 61 7.54 9.21 10.26
N PRO A 62 7.69 8.13 11.06
CA PRO A 62 8.33 6.85 10.71
C PRO A 62 7.44 6.01 9.80
N PRO A 63 8.00 5.19 8.89
CA PRO A 63 7.30 4.02 8.40
C PRO A 63 6.99 3.17 9.64
N GLN A 64 5.78 3.30 10.16
CA GLN A 64 5.27 2.29 11.08
C GLN A 64 5.46 0.97 10.34
N VAL A 65 6.14 0.03 11.01
CA VAL A 65 6.31 -1.35 10.55
C VAL A 65 4.90 -1.93 10.49
N ASP A 66 4.22 -1.67 9.39
CA ASP A 66 2.78 -1.85 9.25
C ASP A 66 2.56 -3.18 8.55
N TRP A 67 2.78 -4.23 9.34
CA TRP A 67 2.55 -5.62 8.95
C TRP A 67 1.12 -5.80 8.48
N GLU A 68 0.18 -5.11 9.12
CA GLU A 68 -1.25 -5.17 8.84
C GLU A 68 -1.56 -4.61 7.44
N LEU A 69 -0.96 -3.48 7.06
CA LEU A 69 -1.08 -2.98 5.69
C LEU A 69 -0.41 -3.88 4.65
N ALA A 70 0.78 -4.42 4.96
CA ALA A 70 1.43 -5.37 4.06
C ALA A 70 0.58 -6.64 3.89
N GLN A 71 0.01 -7.17 4.97
CA GLN A 71 -0.91 -8.29 4.94
C GLN A 71 -2.14 -7.97 4.10
N ALA A 72 -2.78 -6.82 4.34
CA ALA A 72 -3.95 -6.37 3.58
C ALA A 72 -3.64 -6.23 2.07
N TYR A 73 -2.42 -5.81 1.72
CA TYR A 73 -1.96 -5.77 0.34
C TYR A 73 -1.92 -7.18 -0.29
N TYR A 74 -1.26 -8.15 0.33
CA TYR A 74 -1.20 -9.52 -0.22
C TYR A 74 -2.60 -10.19 -0.27
N GLU A 75 -3.44 -9.97 0.76
CA GLU A 75 -4.84 -10.41 0.75
C GLU A 75 -5.65 -9.76 -0.38
N SER A 76 -5.38 -8.48 -0.71
CA SER A 76 -6.03 -7.83 -1.85
C SER A 76 -5.63 -8.48 -3.18
N LEU A 77 -4.36 -8.88 -3.34
CA LEU A 77 -3.89 -9.56 -4.55
C LEU A 77 -4.51 -10.96 -4.70
N LEU A 78 -4.65 -11.69 -3.60
CA LEU A 78 -5.33 -12.99 -3.58
C LEU A 78 -6.82 -12.89 -3.96
N ARG A 79 -7.48 -11.76 -3.68
CA ARG A 79 -8.87 -11.54 -4.08
C ARG A 79 -9.07 -11.12 -5.54
N LYS A 80 -8.03 -10.63 -6.23
CA LYS A 80 -8.16 -10.21 -7.64
C LYS A 80 -8.45 -11.40 -8.56
N PRO A 81 -9.37 -11.31 -9.52
CA PRO A 81 -9.59 -12.39 -10.48
C PRO A 81 -8.36 -12.59 -11.39
N GLY A 82 -8.24 -13.78 -11.98
CA GLY A 82 -7.17 -14.11 -12.93
C GLY A 82 -5.95 -14.80 -12.31
N PRO A 83 -4.92 -15.09 -13.13
CA PRO A 83 -3.73 -15.81 -12.69
C PRO A 83 -2.97 -15.01 -11.64
N LYS A 84 -2.46 -15.71 -10.62
CA LYS A 84 -1.70 -15.08 -9.54
C LYS A 84 -0.24 -14.93 -9.95
N PRO A 85 0.36 -13.72 -9.81
CA PRO A 85 1.78 -13.55 -10.04
C PRO A 85 2.58 -14.34 -8.99
N LYS A 86 3.76 -14.78 -9.40
CA LYS A 86 4.80 -15.23 -8.47
C LYS A 86 5.52 -14.03 -7.87
N VAL A 87 5.93 -14.17 -6.62
CA VAL A 87 6.69 -13.18 -5.88
C VAL A 87 8.13 -13.66 -5.77
N TYR A 88 9.05 -12.89 -6.31
CA TYR A 88 10.48 -13.17 -6.18
C TYR A 88 11.06 -12.37 -5.03
N VAL A 89 11.58 -13.07 -4.03
CA VAL A 89 12.36 -12.46 -2.97
C VAL A 89 13.80 -12.43 -3.43
N ILE A 90 14.29 -11.23 -3.74
CA ILE A 90 15.69 -11.04 -4.19
C ILE A 90 16.59 -11.26 -2.96
N PRO A 91 17.69 -12.04 -3.09
CA PRO A 91 18.63 -12.25 -2.00
C PRO A 91 19.12 -10.93 -1.39
N GLN A 92 19.01 -10.79 -0.08
CA GLN A 92 19.61 -9.68 0.68
C GLN A 92 20.14 -10.23 2.01
N GLY A 93 21.46 -10.05 2.24
CA GLY A 93 22.13 -10.65 3.39
C GLY A 93 22.04 -12.19 3.37
N GLU A 94 21.49 -12.77 4.43
CA GLU A 94 21.35 -14.23 4.59
C GLU A 94 20.09 -14.83 3.92
N VAL A 95 19.21 -14.01 3.33
CA VAL A 95 18.00 -14.51 2.67
C VAL A 95 18.37 -15.10 1.31
N VAL A 96 18.13 -16.40 1.12
CA VAL A 96 18.28 -17.07 -0.18
C VAL A 96 17.15 -16.63 -1.11
N GLY A 97 17.49 -16.42 -2.39
CA GLY A 97 16.50 -16.05 -3.41
C GLY A 97 15.46 -17.14 -3.56
N VAL A 98 14.18 -16.77 -3.42
CA VAL A 98 13.07 -17.72 -3.47
C VAL A 98 11.92 -17.18 -4.30
N GLU A 99 11.33 -18.07 -5.09
CA GLU A 99 10.06 -17.83 -5.78
C GLU A 99 8.92 -18.32 -4.88
N LEU A 100 7.95 -17.45 -4.62
CA LEU A 100 6.79 -17.73 -3.78
C LEU A 100 5.49 -17.51 -4.56
N SER A 101 4.47 -18.31 -4.26
CA SER A 101 3.07 -17.94 -4.50
C SER A 101 2.66 -16.75 -3.62
N LEU A 102 1.52 -16.13 -3.93
CA LEU A 102 0.96 -15.07 -3.09
C LEU A 102 0.50 -15.61 -1.73
N GLU A 103 0.05 -16.86 -1.69
CA GLU A 103 -0.35 -17.58 -0.48
C GLU A 103 0.86 -17.80 0.44
N GLU A 104 1.99 -18.27 -0.10
CA GLU A 104 3.24 -18.42 0.66
C GLU A 104 3.78 -17.07 1.14
N ALA A 105 3.78 -16.06 0.27
CA ALA A 105 4.19 -14.71 0.64
C ALA A 105 3.33 -14.14 1.79
N LEU A 106 2.01 -14.34 1.74
CA LEU A 106 1.10 -13.94 2.81
C LEU A 106 1.39 -14.68 4.12
N GLU A 107 1.70 -15.97 4.06
CA GLU A 107 2.04 -16.77 5.23
C GLU A 107 3.32 -16.25 5.92
N HIS A 108 4.36 -15.92 5.15
CA HIS A 108 5.58 -15.30 5.67
C HIS A 108 5.33 -13.93 6.31
N ILE A 109 4.46 -13.11 5.72
CA ILE A 109 4.03 -11.82 6.30
C ILE A 109 3.32 -12.03 7.64
N LYS A 110 2.41 -13.01 7.74
CA LYS A 110 1.70 -13.34 8.98
C LYS A 110 2.64 -13.85 10.08
N ARG A 111 3.62 -14.68 9.70
CA ARG A 111 4.65 -15.20 10.62
C ARG A 111 5.66 -14.15 11.06
N ARG A 112 5.75 -13.02 10.33
CA ARG A 112 6.73 -11.95 10.57
C ARG A 112 8.18 -12.46 10.59
N ASP A 113 8.46 -13.48 9.78
CA ASP A 113 9.79 -14.09 9.69
C ASP A 113 10.73 -13.27 8.77
N ARG A 114 11.94 -13.80 8.51
CA ARG A 114 12.94 -13.10 7.69
C ARG A 114 12.48 -12.86 6.25
N ILE A 115 11.75 -13.81 5.65
CA ILE A 115 11.17 -13.64 4.32
C ILE A 115 10.05 -12.58 4.39
N GLY A 116 9.19 -12.68 5.41
CA GLY A 116 8.15 -11.68 5.68
C GLY A 116 8.71 -10.27 5.84
N ALA A 117 9.84 -10.11 6.53
CA ALA A 117 10.52 -8.83 6.69
C ALA A 117 10.99 -8.27 5.33
N SER A 118 11.55 -9.11 4.46
CA SER A 118 11.95 -8.71 3.10
C SER A 118 10.74 -8.29 2.24
N LEU A 119 9.64 -9.03 2.33
CA LEU A 119 8.37 -8.69 1.67
C LEU A 119 7.78 -7.38 2.20
N LEU A 120 7.86 -7.12 3.51
CA LEU A 120 7.46 -5.86 4.12
C LEU A 120 8.31 -4.71 3.59
N GLN A 121 9.63 -4.85 3.49
CA GLN A 121 10.50 -3.81 2.93
C GLN A 121 10.13 -3.49 1.48
N SER A 122 9.80 -4.51 0.68
CA SER A 122 9.32 -4.34 -0.69
C SER A 122 8.01 -3.54 -0.74
N TYR A 123 7.06 -3.85 0.16
CA TYR A 123 5.82 -3.10 0.28
C TYR A 123 6.05 -1.64 0.74
N LEU A 124 6.94 -1.40 1.71
CA LEU A 124 7.30 -0.06 2.16
C LEU A 124 7.98 0.76 1.04
N ALA A 125 8.79 0.13 0.19
CA ALA A 125 9.34 0.76 -1.00
C ALA A 125 8.23 1.17 -2.00
N LEU A 126 7.25 0.30 -2.24
CA LEU A 126 6.07 0.62 -3.07
C LEU A 126 5.29 1.80 -2.49
N LYS A 127 5.05 1.82 -1.18
CA LYS A 127 4.33 2.92 -0.51
C LYS A 127 5.05 4.27 -0.67
N ARG A 128 6.39 4.29 -0.52
CA ARG A 128 7.20 5.50 -0.77
C ARG A 128 7.09 5.96 -2.22
N GLU A 129 7.11 5.03 -3.17
CA GLU A 129 6.95 5.34 -4.58
C GLU A 129 5.55 5.90 -4.89
N MET A 130 4.50 5.34 -4.29
CA MET A 130 3.13 5.87 -4.39
C MET A 130 3.05 7.32 -3.89
N ALA A 131 3.61 7.58 -2.70
CA ALA A 131 3.62 8.91 -2.12
C ALA A 131 4.34 9.94 -3.00
N ARG A 132 5.51 9.56 -3.53
CA ARG A 132 6.27 10.39 -4.47
C ARG A 132 5.46 10.72 -5.72
N ARG A 133 4.69 9.77 -6.25
CA ARG A 133 3.81 9.97 -7.41
C ARG A 133 2.58 10.81 -7.09
N MET A 134 2.02 10.71 -5.90
CA MET A 134 0.88 11.52 -5.46
C MET A 134 1.27 12.98 -5.16
N GLY A 135 2.52 13.22 -4.75
CA GLY A 135 3.06 14.56 -4.51
C GLY A 135 3.38 15.37 -5.77
N ARG A 136 3.37 14.73 -6.95
CA ARG A 136 3.54 15.38 -8.27
C ARG A 136 2.21 15.89 -8.82
#